data_AF-M6CNF1-F1
#
_entry.id   AF-M6CNF1-F1
#
_cell.length_a   1.000
_cell.length_b   1.000
_cell.length_c   1.000
_cell.angle_alpha   90.00
_cell.angle_beta   90.00
_cell.angle_gamma   90.00
#
_symmetry.space_group_name_H-M   'P 1'
#
loop_
_entity.id
_entity.type
_entity.pdbx_description
1 polymer ?
#
loop_
_entity_poly.entity_id
_entity_poly.type
_entity_poly.pdbx_seq_one_letter_code
_entity_poly.pdbx_strand_id
1 'polypeptide(L)'
;MTLRVILGVIQRIWEGDDEFLGHLGELLELLGSLQNESKRVEILKKLFLYIYNVREIQPQEISKVLNRSKLEKYEDLSMTTAEKLREEGKIEGKIETARNMFSEGLKLEVILRITGLSEKDLKDRGIT
;
A
#
# COMPACT_ATOMS: atom_id res chain seq x y z
N MET A 1 20.32 5.91 10.80
CA MET A 1 18.96 6.47 10.94
C MET A 1 17.92 5.70 10.13
N THR A 2 18.06 5.59 8.81
CA THR A 2 17.09 4.87 7.93
C THR A 2 16.76 3.45 8.38
N LEU A 3 17.77 2.64 8.73
CA LEU A 3 17.56 1.25 9.17
C LEU A 3 16.75 1.16 10.49
N ARG A 4 16.95 2.11 11.41
CA ARG A 4 16.26 2.13 12.71
C ARG A 4 14.75 2.37 12.54
N VAL A 5 14.37 3.27 11.64
CA VAL A 5 12.97 3.57 11.35
C VAL A 5 12.28 2.35 10.72
N ILE A 6 12.89 1.76 9.69
CA ILE A 6 12.34 0.58 9.01
C ILE A 6 12.22 -0.60 9.98
N LEU A 7 13.28 -0.90 10.73
CA LEU A 7 13.26 -2.02 11.68
C LEU A 7 12.24 -1.78 12.82
N GLY A 8 12.11 -0.54 13.30
CA GLY A 8 11.15 -0.18 14.34
C GLY A 8 9.71 -0.47 13.93
N VAL A 9 9.35 -0.17 12.66
CA VAL A 9 8.03 -0.52 12.10
C VAL A 9 7.86 -2.04 11.97
N ILE A 10 8.85 -2.74 11.41
CA ILE A 10 8.77 -4.21 11.21
C ILE A 10 8.56 -4.96 12.54
N GLN A 11 9.26 -4.56 13.60
CA GLN A 11 9.17 -5.23 14.90
C GLN A 11 7.77 -5.14 15.54
N ARG A 12 6.99 -4.12 15.16
CA ARG A 12 5.74 -3.73 15.80
C ARG A 12 4.53 -3.85 14.88
N ILE A 13 4.74 -4.31 13.65
CA ILE A 13 3.70 -4.37 12.63
C ILE A 13 2.55 -5.33 12.98
N TRP A 14 2.68 -6.15 14.02
CA TRP A 14 1.64 -7.07 14.49
C TRP A 14 0.98 -6.64 15.83
N GLU A 15 1.37 -5.49 16.41
CA GLU A 15 0.78 -4.94 17.64
C GLU A 15 -0.67 -4.42 17.41
N GLY A 16 -1.39 -4.03 18.47
CA GLY A 16 -2.68 -3.35 18.30
C GLY A 16 -2.54 -2.05 17.51
N ASP A 17 -3.59 -1.60 16.82
CA ASP A 17 -3.51 -0.39 15.98
C ASP A 17 -3.10 0.85 16.76
N ASP A 18 -3.64 1.06 17.96
CA ASP A 18 -3.28 2.21 18.82
C ASP A 18 -1.80 2.19 19.24
N GLU A 19 -1.30 1.02 19.66
CA GLU A 19 0.10 0.81 20.05
C GLU A 19 1.04 1.07 18.87
N PHE A 20 0.71 0.47 17.73
CA PHE A 20 1.47 0.62 16.50
C PHE A 20 1.51 2.07 16.02
N LEU A 21 0.37 2.77 15.99
CA LEU A 21 0.28 4.16 15.54
C LEU A 21 1.01 5.11 16.50
N GLY A 22 1.00 4.83 17.80
CA GLY A 22 1.82 5.53 18.79
C GLY A 22 3.31 5.43 18.46
N HIS A 23 3.80 4.20 18.27
CA HIS A 23 5.19 3.95 17.91
C HIS A 23 5.57 4.50 16.53
N LEU A 24 4.67 4.43 15.55
CA LEU A 24 4.88 5.03 14.24
C LEU A 24 5.11 6.54 14.36
N GLY A 25 4.36 7.23 15.23
CA GLY A 25 4.54 8.65 15.50
C GLY A 25 5.96 8.98 16.00
N GLU A 26 6.44 8.25 17.01
CA GLU A 26 7.81 8.43 17.53
C GLU A 26 8.88 8.25 16.43
N LEU A 27 8.70 7.26 15.56
CA LEU A 27 9.61 6.99 14.45
C LEU A 27 9.54 8.07 13.36
N LEU A 28 8.37 8.64 13.13
CA LEU A 28 8.15 9.72 12.17
C LEU A 28 8.76 11.04 12.66
N GLU A 29 8.69 11.35 13.96
CA GLU A 29 9.40 12.50 14.54
C GLU A 29 10.91 12.41 14.31
N LEU A 30 11.50 11.22 14.52
CA LEU A 30 12.92 10.96 14.22
C LEU A 30 13.24 11.11 12.73
N LEU A 31 12.30 10.78 11.86
CA LEU A 31 12.44 10.95 10.42
C LEU A 31 12.31 12.43 10.00
N GLY A 32 11.54 13.22 10.76
CA GLY A 32 11.42 14.67 10.58
C GLY A 32 12.75 15.39 10.71
N SER A 33 13.64 14.96 11.62
CA SER A 33 14.96 15.58 11.79
C SER A 33 15.96 15.32 10.65
N LEU A 34 15.63 14.46 9.68
CA LEU A 34 16.49 14.18 8.52
C LEU A 34 16.55 15.37 7.57
N GLN A 35 17.72 16.00 7.41
CA GLN A 35 17.88 17.17 6.54
C GLN A 35 17.62 16.89 5.05
N ASN A 36 17.88 15.66 4.59
CA ASN A 36 17.69 15.29 3.19
C ASN A 36 16.23 14.91 2.89
N GLU A 37 15.51 15.83 2.25
CA GLU A 37 14.11 15.66 1.86
C GLU A 37 13.88 14.49 0.89
N SER A 38 14.70 14.36 -0.15
CA SER A 38 14.57 13.27 -1.13
C SER A 38 14.67 11.90 -0.45
N LYS A 39 15.66 11.74 0.44
CA LYS A 39 15.82 10.53 1.24
C LYS A 39 14.66 10.30 2.20
N ARG A 40 14.08 11.37 2.77
CA ARG A 40 12.88 11.29 3.61
C ARG A 40 11.70 10.72 2.84
N VAL A 41 11.43 11.26 1.65
CA VAL A 41 10.37 10.80 0.74
C VAL A 41 10.56 9.34 0.35
N GLU A 42 11.78 8.93 0.02
CA GLU A 42 12.07 7.54 -0.33
C GLU A 42 11.76 6.57 0.83
N ILE A 43 12.12 6.96 2.06
CA ILE A 43 11.85 6.17 3.27
C ILE A 43 10.34 6.09 3.52
N LEU A 44 9.65 7.23 3.51
CA LEU A 44 8.20 7.30 3.72
C LEU A 44 7.44 6.45 2.71
N LYS A 45 7.81 6.53 1.43
CA LYS A 45 7.19 5.72 0.37
C LYS A 45 7.31 4.21 0.66
N LYS A 46 8.50 3.74 1.06
CA LYS A 46 8.71 2.33 1.40
C LYS A 46 7.94 1.92 2.66
N LEU A 47 7.88 2.81 3.67
CA LEU A 47 7.13 2.57 4.90
C LEU A 47 5.63 2.46 4.63
N PHE A 48 5.03 3.43 3.94
CA PHE A 48 3.60 3.39 3.62
C PHE A 48 3.25 2.17 2.80
N LEU A 49 4.06 1.83 1.80
CA LEU A 49 3.87 0.61 1.02
C LEU A 49 3.85 -0.62 1.93
N TYR A 50 4.80 -0.74 2.86
CA TYR A 50 4.84 -1.88 3.77
C TYR A 50 3.65 -1.92 4.73
N ILE A 51 3.31 -0.77 5.35
CA ILE A 51 2.22 -0.67 6.32
C ILE A 51 0.90 -1.07 5.67
N TYR A 52 0.55 -0.50 4.51
CA TYR A 52 -0.72 -0.80 3.84
C TYR A 52 -0.78 -2.20 3.21
N ASN A 53 0.35 -2.83 2.93
CA ASN A 53 0.36 -4.24 2.49
C ASN A 53 0.10 -5.23 3.63
N VAL A 54 0.49 -4.87 4.86
CA VAL A 54 0.39 -5.78 6.01
C VAL A 54 -0.84 -5.48 6.87
N ARG A 55 -1.26 -4.22 6.95
CA ARG A 55 -2.36 -3.76 7.79
C ARG A 55 -3.46 -3.08 6.99
N GLU A 56 -4.70 -3.27 7.44
CA GLU A 56 -5.90 -2.61 6.92
C GLU A 56 -6.14 -1.22 7.55
N ILE A 57 -5.06 -0.47 7.82
CA ILE A 57 -5.15 0.88 8.40
C ILE A 57 -5.71 1.85 7.36
N GLN A 58 -6.69 2.65 7.78
CA GLN A 58 -7.24 3.72 6.95
C GLN A 58 -6.23 4.87 6.78
N PRO A 59 -6.07 5.44 5.57
CA PRO A 59 -5.09 6.50 5.34
C PRO A 59 -5.23 7.71 6.25
N GLN A 60 -6.45 8.00 6.69
CA GLN A 60 -6.76 9.10 7.61
C GLN A 60 -6.11 8.91 8.99
N GLU A 61 -5.95 7.68 9.46
CA GLU A 61 -5.25 7.41 10.73
C GLU A 61 -3.76 7.72 10.59
N ILE A 62 -3.14 7.36 9.46
CA ILE A 62 -1.76 7.74 9.15
C ILE A 62 -1.62 9.26 9.02
N SER A 63 -2.57 9.95 8.39
CA SER A 63 -2.56 11.43 8.30
C SER A 63 -2.56 12.09 9.68
N LYS A 64 -3.36 11.58 10.64
CA LYS A 64 -3.35 12.09 12.02
C LYS A 64 -1.96 11.94 12.66
N VAL A 65 -1.28 10.81 12.44
CA VAL A 65 0.08 10.57 12.97
C VAL A 65 1.10 11.50 12.30
N LEU A 66 1.02 11.69 10.98
CA LEU A 66 1.88 12.62 10.24
C LEU A 66 1.74 14.05 10.74
N ASN A 67 0.50 14.51 10.96
CA ASN A 67 0.22 15.84 11.48
C ASN A 67 0.85 16.06 12.88
N ARG A 68 0.66 15.11 13.79
CA ARG A 68 1.30 15.15 15.13
C ARG A 68 2.83 15.20 15.04
N SER A 69 3.40 14.54 14.03
CA SER A 69 4.84 14.47 13.80
C SER A 69 5.40 15.66 13.00
N LYS A 70 4.60 16.68 12.66
CA LYS A 70 4.97 17.82 11.80
C LYS A 70 5.43 17.41 10.39
N LEU A 71 4.74 16.40 9.85
CA LEU A 71 5.00 15.79 8.55
C LEU A 71 3.74 15.80 7.65
N GLU A 72 2.80 16.71 7.92
CA GLU A 72 1.53 16.87 7.19
C GLU A 72 1.71 17.02 5.67
N LYS A 73 2.82 17.62 5.22
CA LYS A 73 3.15 17.73 3.79
C LYS A 73 3.35 16.39 3.06
N TYR A 74 3.39 15.28 3.79
CA TYR A 74 3.51 13.92 3.24
C TYR A 74 2.18 13.14 3.28
N GLU A 75 1.07 13.77 3.65
CA GLU A 75 -0.26 13.14 3.64
C GLU A 75 -0.63 12.62 2.24
N ASP A 76 -0.44 13.43 1.19
CA ASP A 76 -0.70 13.02 -0.19
C ASP A 76 0.12 11.79 -0.60
N LEU A 77 1.38 11.70 -0.15
CA LEU A 77 2.23 10.53 -0.42
C LEU A 77 1.66 9.26 0.22
N SER A 78 1.13 9.38 1.44
CA SER A 78 0.48 8.27 2.14
C SER A 78 -0.81 7.84 1.43
N MET A 79 -1.69 8.81 1.13
CA MET A 79 -2.98 8.56 0.49
C MET A 79 -2.83 7.93 -0.89
N THR A 80 -1.99 8.51 -1.75
CA THR A 80 -1.75 7.98 -3.10
C THR A 80 -1.15 6.57 -3.08
N THR A 81 -0.33 6.24 -2.06
CA THR A 81 0.19 4.88 -1.88
C THR A 81 -0.93 3.90 -1.54
N ALA A 82 -1.84 4.25 -0.64
CA ALA A 82 -2.98 3.42 -0.27
C ALA A 82 -3.97 3.24 -1.44
N GLU A 83 -4.28 4.31 -2.17
CA GLU A 83 -5.16 4.28 -3.34
C GLU A 83 -4.61 3.33 -4.41
N LYS A 84 -3.33 3.47 -4.73
CA LYS A 84 -2.64 2.61 -5.69
C LYS A 84 -2.72 1.13 -5.29
N LEU A 85 -2.45 0.80 -4.03
CA LEU A 85 -2.54 -0.60 -3.55
C LEU A 85 -3.98 -1.13 -3.63
N ARG A 86 -4.98 -0.30 -3.33
CA ARG A 86 -6.39 -0.69 -3.44
C ARG A 86 -6.80 -0.95 -4.88
N GLU A 87 -6.31 -0.14 -5.82
CA GLU A 87 -6.53 -0.36 -7.25
C GLU A 87 -5.84 -1.64 -7.75
N GLU A 88 -4.58 -1.85 -7.36
CA GLU A 88 -3.83 -3.08 -7.66
C GLU A 88 -4.58 -4.30 -7.14
N GLY A 89 -5.04 -4.29 -5.89
CA GLY A 89 -5.83 -5.39 -5.30
C GLY A 89 -7.15 -5.65 -6.03
N LYS A 90 -7.85 -4.61 -6.50
CA LYS A 90 -9.07 -4.77 -7.33
C LYS A 90 -8.75 -5.44 -8.67
N ILE A 91 -7.64 -5.07 -9.30
CA ILE A 91 -7.21 -5.68 -10.56
C ILE A 91 -6.81 -7.13 -10.32
N GLU A 92 -6.05 -7.45 -9.27
CA GLU A 92 -5.70 -8.84 -8.92
C GLU A 92 -6.95 -9.70 -8.71
N GLY A 93 -7.94 -9.21 -7.96
CA GLY A 93 -9.19 -9.95 -7.75
C GLY A 93 -9.96 -10.23 -9.04
N LYS A 94 -9.95 -9.29 -10.00
CA LYS A 94 -10.51 -9.51 -11.34
C LYS A 94 -9.73 -10.55 -12.13
N ILE A 95 -8.40 -10.53 -12.06
CA ILE A 95 -7.50 -11.46 -12.74
C ILE A 95 -7.67 -12.88 -12.19
N GLU A 96 -7.78 -13.03 -10.87
CA GLU A 96 -8.07 -14.31 -10.23
C GLU A 96 -9.44 -14.85 -10.67
N THR A 97 -10.47 -13.99 -10.66
CA THR A 97 -11.81 -14.34 -11.15
C THR A 97 -11.78 -14.79 -12.61
N ALA A 98 -11.06 -14.07 -13.48
CA ALA A 98 -10.90 -14.42 -14.89
C ALA A 98 -10.24 -15.79 -15.06
N ARG A 99 -9.19 -16.08 -14.28
CA ARG A 99 -8.47 -17.36 -14.29
C ARG A 99 -9.41 -18.52 -13.93
N ASN A 100 -10.22 -18.36 -12.90
CA ASN A 100 -11.19 -19.37 -12.48
C ASN A 100 -12.25 -19.61 -13.57
N MET A 101 -12.78 -18.54 -14.16
CA MET A 101 -13.72 -18.65 -15.29
C MET A 101 -13.12 -19.37 -16.50
N PHE A 102 -11.85 -19.10 -16.81
CA PHE A 102 -11.14 -19.83 -17.86
C PHE A 102 -11.00 -21.32 -17.53
N SER A 103 -10.67 -21.68 -16.29
CA SER A 103 -10.59 -23.08 -15.87
C SER A 103 -11.93 -23.81 -15.91
N GLU A 104 -13.04 -23.07 -15.77
CA GLU A 104 -14.41 -23.59 -15.94
C GLU A 104 -14.87 -23.65 -17.41
N GLY A 105 -14.01 -23.25 -18.37
CA GLY A 105 -14.28 -23.33 -19.80
C GLY A 105 -15.14 -22.20 -20.36
N LEU A 106 -15.27 -21.07 -19.64
CA LEU A 106 -15.96 -19.90 -20.17
C LEU A 106 -15.18 -19.32 -21.35
N LYS A 107 -15.92 -18.83 -22.37
CA LYS A 107 -15.33 -18.20 -23.55
C LYS A 107 -14.70 -16.85 -23.18
N LEU A 108 -13.57 -16.52 -23.81
CA LEU A 108 -12.84 -15.26 -23.62
C LEU A 108 -13.75 -14.02 -23.67
N GLU A 109 -14.64 -13.92 -24.66
CA GLU A 109 -15.58 -12.79 -24.80
C GLU A 109 -16.47 -12.60 -23.55
N VAL A 110 -16.93 -13.69 -22.95
CA VAL A 110 -17.75 -13.66 -21.73
C VAL A 110 -16.92 -13.18 -20.55
N ILE A 111 -15.68 -13.66 -20.43
CA ILE A 111 -14.75 -13.31 -19.35
C ILE A 111 -14.40 -11.83 -19.39
N LEU A 112 -14.05 -11.28 -20.57
CA LEU A 112 -13.77 -9.85 -20.75
C LEU A 112 -14.98 -9.00 -20.36
N ARG A 113 -16.18 -9.39 -20.78
CA ARG A 113 -17.42 -8.66 -20.47
C ARG A 113 -17.75 -8.67 -18.97
N ILE A 114 -17.60 -9.80 -18.27
CA ILE A 114 -17.92 -9.90 -16.84
C ILE A 114 -16.90 -9.18 -15.97
N THR A 115 -15.60 -9.37 -16.26
CA THR A 115 -14.52 -8.81 -15.43
C THR A 115 -14.22 -7.36 -15.76
N GLY A 116 -14.59 -6.91 -16.96
CA GLY A 116 -14.22 -5.60 -17.50
C GLY A 116 -12.72 -5.46 -17.76
N LEU A 117 -11.99 -6.58 -17.86
CA LEU A 117 -10.58 -6.62 -18.25
C LEU A 117 -10.46 -6.55 -19.78
N SER A 118 -9.30 -6.10 -20.25
CA SER A 118 -8.92 -6.19 -21.66
C SER A 118 -8.18 -7.50 -21.94
N GLU A 119 -8.09 -7.89 -23.22
CA GLU A 119 -7.24 -9.03 -23.61
C GLU A 119 -5.78 -8.82 -23.22
N LYS A 120 -5.29 -7.57 -23.25
CA LYS A 120 -3.92 -7.26 -22.86
C LYS A 120 -3.69 -7.57 -21.39
N ASP A 121 -4.64 -7.20 -20.52
CA ASP A 121 -4.54 -7.49 -19.07
C ASP A 121 -4.39 -9.00 -18.80
N LEU A 122 -5.07 -9.83 -19.58
CA LEU A 122 -4.98 -11.30 -19.47
C LEU A 122 -3.66 -11.85 -20.00
N LYS A 123 -3.19 -11.35 -21.16
CA LYS A 123 -1.91 -11.74 -21.78
C LYS A 123 -0.72 -11.37 -20.91
N ASP A 124 -0.71 -10.16 -20.37
CA ASP A 124 0.33 -9.66 -19.46
C ASP A 124 0.43 -10.51 -18.17
N ARG A 125 -0.64 -11.25 -17.82
CA ARG A 125 -0.72 -12.17 -16.68
C ARG A 125 -0.67 -13.66 -17.05
N GLY A 126 -0.40 -13.98 -18.32
CA GLY A 126 -0.23 -15.35 -18.81
C GLY A 126 -1.47 -16.23 -18.71
N ILE A 127 -2.66 -15.64 -18.81
CA ILE A 127 -3.95 -16.39 -18.80
C ILE A 127 -4.35 -16.83 -20.21
N THR A 128 -3.97 -16.07 -21.24
CA THR A 128 -4.30 -16.30 -22.66
C THR A 128 -3.10 -16.12 -23.55
#